data_AF-A0A1K0FF98-F1
#
_entry.id   AF-A0A1K0FF98-F1
#
_cell.length_a   1.000
_cell.length_b   1.000
_cell.length_c   1.000
_cell.angle_alpha   90.00
_cell.angle_beta   90.00
_cell.angle_gamma   90.00
#
_symmetry.space_group_name_H-M   'P 1'
#
loop_
_entity.id
_entity.type
_entity.pdbx_description
1 polymer ?
#
loop_
_entity_poly.entity_id
_entity_poly.type
_entity_poly.pdbx_seq_one_letter_code
_entity_poly.pdbx_strand_id
1 'polypeptide(L)'
;MTTDHENPGPHGYSGDKAALLSRLRRIEGQIRGLQRMVDEDTYCIDVLTQISAAKSALHAVAVGLLGDHLAHCVVDAARAGDPSLKVKEATDAIARLVRS
;
A
#
# COMPACT_ATOMS: atom_id res chain seq x y z
N MET A 1 12.08 3.30 18.48
CA MET A 1 12.16 4.69 18.00
C MET A 1 11.04 4.88 16.99
N THR A 2 9.83 5.09 17.51
CA THR A 2 8.59 5.28 16.75
C THR A 2 8.52 6.76 16.37
N THR A 3 8.46 7.07 15.07
CA THR A 3 8.25 8.44 14.60
C THR A 3 6.77 8.77 14.70
N ASP A 4 6.38 9.47 15.77
CA ASP A 4 5.07 10.10 15.93
C ASP A 4 4.90 11.16 14.83
N HIS A 5 4.05 10.88 13.84
CA HIS A 5 3.59 11.89 12.88
C HIS A 5 2.35 12.55 13.48
N GLU A 6 2.54 13.73 14.06
CA GLU A 6 1.46 14.65 14.42
C GLU A 6 0.62 14.97 13.18
N ASN A 7 -0.71 14.87 13.31
CA ASN A 7 -1.65 14.68 12.22
C ASN A 7 -2.49 15.96 12.02
N PRO A 8 -2.25 16.79 10.99
CA PRO A 8 -3.11 17.92 10.68
C PRO A 8 -4.12 17.56 9.58
N GLY A 9 -5.39 17.38 9.94
CA GLY A 9 -6.52 17.34 8.97
C GLY A 9 -6.75 16.00 8.26
N PRO A 10 -7.86 15.86 7.50
CA PRO A 10 -8.36 14.56 7.04
C PRO A 10 -7.49 13.98 5.93
N HIS A 11 -6.45 13.22 6.28
CA HIS A 11 -5.49 12.69 5.31
C HIS A 11 -6.11 11.69 4.32
N GLY A 12 -5.90 11.98 3.03
CA GLY A 12 -5.24 11.04 2.12
C GLY A 12 -6.09 10.03 1.33
N TYR A 13 -7.37 9.84 1.64
CA TYR A 13 -8.22 8.86 0.95
C TYR A 13 -9.27 9.47 0.01
N SER A 14 -9.11 10.75 -0.34
CA SER A 14 -10.16 11.61 -0.91
C SER A 14 -10.68 11.19 -2.29
N GLY A 15 -10.02 10.27 -3.00
CA GLY A 15 -10.50 9.77 -4.29
C GLY A 15 -11.35 8.50 -4.19
N ASP A 16 -10.88 7.47 -3.48
CA ASP A 16 -11.45 6.12 -3.63
C ASP A 16 -11.21 5.19 -2.42
N LYS A 17 -11.55 5.68 -1.22
CA LYS A 17 -11.54 4.86 0.01
C LYS A 17 -12.28 3.53 -0.16
N ALA A 18 -13.40 3.53 -0.90
CA ALA A 18 -14.20 2.34 -1.13
C ALA A 18 -13.45 1.29 -1.96
N ALA A 19 -12.77 1.68 -3.06
CA ALA A 19 -12.01 0.71 -3.83
C ALA A 19 -10.73 0.25 -3.11
N LEU A 20 -10.07 1.12 -2.33
CA LEU A 20 -8.96 0.69 -1.46
C LEU A 20 -9.41 -0.41 -0.48
N LEU A 21 -10.51 -0.19 0.22
CA LEU A 21 -11.10 -1.20 1.10
C LEU A 21 -11.53 -2.46 0.33
N SER A 22 -12.06 -2.31 -0.89
CA SER A 22 -12.42 -3.45 -1.75
C SER A 22 -11.20 -4.29 -2.15
N ARG A 23 -10.07 -3.66 -2.46
CA ARG A 23 -8.80 -4.36 -2.77
C ARG A 23 -8.25 -5.06 -1.54
N LEU A 24 -8.24 -4.39 -0.38
CA LEU A 24 -7.79 -4.99 0.88
C LEU A 24 -8.65 -6.20 1.29
N ARG A 25 -9.98 -6.14 1.14
CA ARG A 25 -10.87 -7.28 1.39
C ARG A 25 -10.60 -8.47 0.46
N ARG A 26 -10.23 -8.21 -0.81
CA ARG A 26 -9.81 -9.28 -1.72
C ARG A 26 -8.51 -9.94 -1.25
N ILE A 27 -7.52 -9.14 -0.84
CA ILE A 27 -6.25 -9.64 -0.30
C ILE A 27 -6.49 -10.48 0.95
N GLU A 28 -7.35 -10.03 1.87
CA GLU A 28 -7.75 -10.79 3.05
C GLU A 28 -8.33 -12.18 2.67
N GLY A 29 -9.13 -12.24 1.60
CA GLY A 29 -9.61 -13.49 1.02
C GLY A 29 -8.50 -14.39 0.49
N GLN A 30 -7.47 -13.81 -0.15
CA GLN A 30 -6.27 -14.56 -0.59
C GLN A 30 -5.49 -15.12 0.60
N ILE A 31 -5.32 -14.35 1.68
CA ILE A 31 -4.63 -14.83 2.90
C ILE A 31 -5.40 -15.99 3.53
N ARG A 32 -6.74 -15.89 3.63
CA ARG A 32 -7.56 -17.04 4.08
C ARG A 32 -7.45 -18.24 3.13
N GLY A 33 -7.31 -18.01 1.83
CA GLY A 33 -7.06 -19.06 0.84
C GLY A 33 -5.74 -19.79 1.11
N LEU A 34 -4.66 -19.03 1.34
CA LEU A 34 -3.36 -19.59 1.69
C LEU A 34 -3.40 -20.45 2.96
N GLN A 35 -4.13 -20.00 3.98
CA GLN A 35 -4.32 -20.78 5.21
C GLN A 35 -4.95 -22.15 4.92
N ARG A 36 -6.03 -22.19 4.11
CA ARG A 36 -6.66 -23.45 3.71
C ARG A 36 -5.75 -24.34 2.88
N MET A 37 -5.00 -23.76 1.94
CA MET A 37 -4.07 -24.55 1.12
C MET A 37 -3.00 -25.24 1.97
N VAL A 38 -2.51 -24.58 3.02
CA VAL A 38 -1.56 -25.17 3.97
C VAL A 38 -2.23 -26.25 4.83
N ASP A 39 -3.44 -25.99 5.32
CA ASP A 39 -4.21 -26.95 6.11
C ASP A 39 -4.57 -28.23 5.33
N GLU A 40 -4.77 -28.09 4.01
CA GLU A 40 -5.11 -29.18 3.08
C GLU A 40 -3.87 -29.85 2.46
N ASP A 41 -2.65 -29.57 2.95
CA ASP A 41 -1.38 -30.09 2.41
C ASP A 41 -1.24 -29.87 0.88
N THR A 42 -1.72 -28.74 0.37
CA THR A 42 -1.63 -28.38 -1.05
C THR A 42 -0.17 -28.30 -1.50
N TYR A 43 0.08 -28.68 -2.75
CA TYR A 43 1.42 -28.67 -3.33
C TYR A 43 2.13 -27.32 -3.16
N CYS A 44 3.36 -27.36 -2.64
CA CYS A 44 4.10 -26.18 -2.22
C CYS A 44 4.25 -25.12 -3.33
N ILE A 45 4.36 -25.53 -4.59
CA ILE A 45 4.51 -24.59 -5.71
C ILE A 45 3.21 -23.78 -5.95
N ASP A 46 2.05 -24.37 -5.71
CA ASP A 46 0.77 -23.68 -5.84
C ASP A 46 0.60 -22.66 -4.71
N VAL A 47 1.01 -23.02 -3.48
CA VAL A 47 1.04 -22.09 -2.34
C VAL A 47 1.96 -20.91 -2.64
N LEU A 48 3.18 -21.16 -3.15
CA LEU A 48 4.12 -20.09 -3.54
C LEU A 48 3.57 -19.19 -4.65
N THR A 49 2.83 -19.78 -5.60
CA THR A 49 2.14 -19.03 -6.66
C THR A 49 1.08 -18.09 -6.07
N GLN A 50 0.27 -18.58 -5.12
CA GLN A 50 -0.74 -17.75 -4.46
C GLN A 50 -0.12 -16.68 -3.53
N ILE A 51 1.00 -16.97 -2.87
CA ILE A 51 1.77 -15.98 -2.11
C ILE A 51 2.22 -14.85 -3.05
N SER A 52 2.73 -15.19 -4.23
CA SER A 52 3.16 -14.21 -5.23
C SER A 52 2.00 -13.35 -5.74
N ALA A 53 0.81 -13.94 -5.89
CA ALA A 53 -0.41 -13.21 -6.24
C ALA A 53 -0.85 -12.24 -5.13
N ALA A 54 -0.80 -12.66 -3.86
CA ALA A 54 -1.11 -11.80 -2.72
C ALA A 54 -0.10 -10.65 -2.58
N LYS A 55 1.20 -10.92 -2.76
CA LYS A 55 2.26 -9.89 -2.77
C LYS A 55 2.00 -8.86 -3.88
N SER A 56 1.66 -9.31 -5.08
CA SER A 56 1.36 -8.41 -6.22
C SER A 56 0.15 -7.53 -5.96
N ALA A 57 -0.90 -8.08 -5.33
CA ALA A 57 -2.08 -7.31 -4.95
C ALA A 57 -1.77 -6.25 -3.87
N LEU A 58 -0.96 -6.60 -2.86
CA LEU A 58 -0.47 -5.64 -1.86
C LEU A 58 0.36 -4.53 -2.50
N HIS A 59 1.24 -4.87 -3.44
CA HIS A 59 2.04 -3.90 -4.17
C HIS A 59 1.16 -2.93 -4.97
N ALA A 60 0.10 -3.42 -5.63
CA ALA A 60 -0.84 -2.56 -6.35
C ALA A 60 -1.58 -1.58 -5.41
N VAL A 61 -1.94 -2.00 -4.19
CA VAL A 61 -2.52 -1.10 -3.18
C VAL A 61 -1.51 -0.04 -2.73
N ALA A 62 -0.26 -0.43 -2.48
CA ALA A 62 0.79 0.50 -2.06
C ALA A 62 1.07 1.57 -3.13
N VAL A 63 1.16 1.17 -4.41
CA VAL A 63 1.33 2.10 -5.53
C VAL A 63 0.14 3.05 -5.67
N GLY A 64 -1.09 2.55 -5.48
CA GLY A 64 -2.28 3.40 -5.48
C GLY A 64 -2.25 4.48 -4.40
N LEU A 65 -1.94 4.10 -3.16
CA LEU A 65 -1.82 5.03 -2.03
C LEU A 65 -0.73 6.10 -2.25
N LEU A 66 0.40 5.67 -2.83
CA LEU A 66 1.47 6.60 -3.18
C LEU A 66 1.02 7.59 -4.26
N GLY A 67 0.32 7.13 -5.29
CA GLY A 67 -0.24 7.99 -6.33
C GLY A 67 -1.15 9.07 -5.74
N ASP A 68 -2.07 8.69 -4.84
CA ASP A 68 -2.95 9.62 -4.14
C ASP A 68 -2.17 10.63 -3.27
N HIS A 69 -1.10 10.19 -2.61
CA HIS A 69 -0.23 11.06 -1.80
C HIS A 69 0.52 12.08 -2.66
N LEU A 70 1.05 11.66 -3.82
CA LEU A 70 1.70 12.56 -4.77
C LEU A 70 0.69 13.57 -5.35
N ALA A 71 -0.52 13.13 -5.69
CA ALA A 71 -1.54 13.97 -6.32
C ALA A 71 -2.10 15.06 -5.39
N HIS A 72 -2.21 14.78 -4.09
CA HIS A 72 -2.75 15.73 -3.12
C HIS A 72 -1.65 16.42 -2.31
N CYS A 73 -0.88 15.66 -1.53
CA CYS A 73 0.03 16.24 -0.54
C CYS A 73 1.22 16.93 -1.18
N VAL A 74 1.81 16.36 -2.25
CA VAL A 74 2.94 17.00 -2.93
C VAL A 74 2.51 18.19 -3.78
N VAL A 75 1.38 18.09 -4.48
CA VAL A 75 0.85 19.22 -5.27
C VAL A 75 0.45 20.40 -4.38
N ASP A 76 -0.18 20.15 -3.24
CA ASP A 76 -0.54 21.20 -2.29
C ASP A 76 0.69 21.83 -1.65
N ALA A 77 1.69 21.03 -1.27
CA ALA A 77 2.97 21.55 -0.76
C ALA A 77 3.73 22.36 -1.81
N ALA A 78 3.68 21.94 -3.08
CA ALA A 78 4.28 22.70 -4.19
C ALA A 78 3.59 24.05 -4.39
N ARG A 79 2.26 24.10 -4.27
CA ARG A 79 1.49 25.36 -4.29
C ARG A 79 1.80 26.26 -3.09
N ALA A 80 2.11 25.67 -1.94
CA ALA A 80 2.52 26.38 -0.73
C ALA A 80 3.99 26.86 -0.73
N GLY A 81 4.77 26.49 -1.76
CA GLY A 81 6.09 27.06 -2.04
C GLY A 81 7.28 26.12 -1.79
N ASP A 82 7.12 25.01 -1.07
CA ASP A 82 8.19 24.03 -0.88
C ASP A 82 7.64 22.58 -0.73
N PRO A 83 7.73 21.75 -1.79
CA PRO A 83 7.33 20.35 -1.73
C PRO A 83 8.44 19.40 -1.23
N SER A 84 9.65 19.89 -0.93
CA SER A 84 10.85 19.06 -0.73
C SER A 84 10.67 17.96 0.32
N LEU A 85 10.05 18.30 1.46
CA LEU A 85 9.76 17.35 2.53
C LEU A 85 8.80 16.23 2.08
N LYS A 86 7.72 16.58 1.37
CA LYS A 86 6.73 15.61 0.87
C LYS A 86 7.29 14.72 -0.25
N VAL A 87 8.14 15.27 -1.11
CA VAL A 87 8.87 14.48 -2.11
C VAL A 87 9.83 13.49 -1.45
N LYS A 88 10.54 13.91 -0.40
CA LYS A 88 11.44 13.02 0.35
C LYS A 88 10.66 11.89 1.04
N GLU A 89 9.56 12.20 1.72
CA GLU A 89 8.67 11.20 2.33
C GLU A 89 8.21 10.15 1.30
N ALA A 90 7.73 10.58 0.14
CA ALA A 90 7.28 9.70 -0.93
C ALA A 90 8.42 8.83 -1.49
N THR A 91 9.60 9.41 -1.70
CA THR A 91 10.79 8.70 -2.20
C THR A 91 11.26 7.64 -1.20
N ASP A 92 11.30 7.97 0.09
CA ASP A 92 11.64 7.03 1.15
C ASP A 92 10.62 5.87 1.22
N ALA A 93 9.34 6.14 0.98
CA ALA A 93 8.29 5.11 0.91
C ALA A 93 8.47 4.17 -0.29
N ILE A 94 8.73 4.71 -1.49
CA ILE A 94 9.04 3.93 -2.70
C ILE A 94 10.25 3.04 -2.48
N ALA A 95 11.31 3.59 -1.89
CA ALA A 95 12.55 2.86 -1.66
C ALA A 95 12.32 1.63 -0.76
N ARG A 96 11.42 1.71 0.22
CA ARG A 96 11.01 0.55 1.04
C ARG A 96 10.22 -0.47 0.24
N LEU A 97 9.31 -0.02 -0.62
CA LEU A 97 8.46 -0.88 -1.45
C LEU A 97 9.25 -1.68 -2.49
N VAL A 98 10.27 -1.09 -3.10
CA VAL A 98 11.11 -1.75 -4.11
C VAL A 98 12.05 -2.80 -3.51
N ARG A 99 12.43 -2.65 -2.23
CA ARG A 99 13.34 -3.58 -1.54
C ARG A 99 12.65 -4.85 -1.01
N SER A 100 11.31 -4.89 -0.97
CA SER A 100 10.52 -6.00 -0.40
C SER A 100 10.11 -7.05 -1.43
#